data_AF-A0A2S1TZH4-F1
#
_entry.id   AF-A0A2S1TZH4-F1
#
_cell.length_a   1.000
_cell.length_b   1.000
_cell.length_c   1.000
_cell.angle_alpha   90.00
_cell.angle_beta   90.00
_cell.angle_gamma   90.00
#
_symmetry.space_group_name_H-M   'P 1'
#
loop_
_entity.id
_entity.type
_entity.pdbx_description
1 polymer ?
#
loop_
_entity_poly.entity_id
_entity_poly.type
_entity_poly.pdbx_seq_one_letter_code
_entity_poly.pdbx_strand_id
1 'polypeptide(L)'
;ENRDKVIITYDLNNAKTGSSSKCATFRSYGNDFKAFDITFENTAPFPGNNAQAPAINCNGNNHYYENCRFLSYQDTVLSNKGNHYFKNCFIRGFTDFIWGSGRAVFDSCNIHVEAPTNMGYTNAYLTANGNKDGNFKESGFLITNCKVTTTGANFYFGRLWRQYCYVIFDRTEFPGNKIVKDGWITFSSNPEYANTSKVGEHKCYGQGYNTNGRVWYAKQFSSAPSITEFLGDISYIDNTFSKKPVVTTTQAPPPPATTSNPAPVQTGSSDCNPLYYQCGGINFKGKTCCRQGTCKKYNDYFSVCV
;
A
#
# COMPACT_ATOMS: atom_id res chain seq x y z
N GLU A 1 10.25 -13.34 5.71
CA GLU A 1 9.41 -13.16 6.92
C GLU A 1 7.94 -13.44 6.56
N ASN A 2 6.94 -12.94 7.30
CA ASN A 2 5.54 -12.95 6.86
C ASN A 2 4.98 -11.53 7.03
N ARG A 3 4.57 -10.91 5.92
CA ARG A 3 4.12 -9.53 5.88
C ARG A 3 2.90 -9.25 6.76
N ASP A 4 2.12 -10.25 7.10
CA ASP A 4 0.94 -10.13 7.96
C ASP A 4 1.25 -10.30 9.45
N LYS A 5 2.49 -10.69 9.79
CA LYS A 5 2.93 -10.93 11.17
C LYS A 5 4.02 -9.99 11.64
N VAL A 6 4.87 -9.51 10.72
CA VAL A 6 5.95 -8.57 11.04
C VAL A 6 5.49 -7.17 10.66
N ILE A 7 5.26 -6.35 11.68
CA ILE A 7 4.67 -5.02 11.54
C ILE A 7 5.53 -4.01 12.30
N ILE A 8 6.03 -2.99 11.60
CA ILE A 8 6.60 -1.78 12.20
C ILE A 8 5.49 -0.72 12.16
N THR A 9 4.98 -0.34 13.32
CA THR A 9 3.83 0.56 13.45
C THR A 9 4.10 1.69 14.43
N TYR A 10 3.56 2.87 14.15
CA TYR A 10 3.54 4.05 15.03
C TYR A 10 2.39 5.00 14.62
N ASP A 11 2.20 6.14 15.29
CA ASP A 11 1.01 6.99 15.12
C ASP A 11 1.29 8.52 15.02
N LEU A 12 2.49 8.89 14.55
CA LEU A 12 2.81 10.31 14.34
C LEU A 12 2.11 10.86 13.10
N ASN A 13 1.61 12.08 13.23
CA ASN A 13 1.14 12.89 12.11
C ASN A 13 1.87 14.24 12.07
N ASN A 14 1.65 14.99 10.98
CA ASN A 14 2.27 16.29 10.77
C ASN A 14 1.84 17.33 11.80
N ALA A 15 0.65 17.23 12.40
CA ALA A 15 0.26 18.07 13.54
C ALA A 15 1.19 17.90 14.76
N LYS A 16 1.66 16.67 15.03
CA LYS A 16 2.57 16.37 16.14
C LYS A 16 4.02 16.81 15.87
N THR A 17 4.48 16.82 14.62
CA THR A 17 5.91 17.02 14.28
C THR A 17 6.21 18.31 13.52
N GLY A 18 5.20 18.97 12.95
CA GLY A 18 5.36 20.07 12.00
C GLY A 18 5.99 19.67 10.66
N SER A 19 6.16 18.38 10.39
CA SER A 19 6.70 17.89 9.12
C SER A 19 6.26 16.46 8.78
N SER A 20 5.61 16.29 7.61
CA SER A 20 5.20 14.97 7.08
C SER A 20 6.37 13.98 7.00
N SER A 21 7.55 14.41 6.56
CA SER A 21 8.70 13.50 6.41
C SER A 21 9.31 13.08 7.76
N LYS A 22 9.12 13.89 8.82
CA LYS A 22 9.59 13.57 10.18
C LYS A 22 8.60 12.73 10.98
N CYS A 23 7.32 12.67 10.60
CA CYS A 23 6.31 11.81 11.24
C CYS A 23 6.16 10.42 10.60
N ALA A 24 6.98 10.06 9.61
CA ALA A 24 6.94 8.72 9.04
C ALA A 24 7.32 7.65 10.09
N THR A 25 6.55 6.55 10.16
CA THR A 25 6.84 5.43 11.07
C THR A 25 8.24 4.88 10.85
N PHE A 26 8.60 4.62 9.60
CA PHE A 26 9.95 4.20 9.21
C PHE A 26 10.60 5.25 8.30
N ARG A 27 11.86 5.58 8.58
CA ARG A 27 12.64 6.58 7.81
C ARG A 27 13.94 5.94 7.37
N SER A 28 14.05 5.64 6.09
CA SER A 28 15.24 5.03 5.50
C SER A 28 16.08 6.09 4.80
N TYR A 29 17.25 6.42 5.37
CA TYR A 29 18.17 7.42 4.81
C TYR A 29 19.41 6.80 4.13
N GLY A 30 19.70 5.52 4.38
CA GLY A 30 20.82 4.82 3.77
C GLY A 30 20.54 4.43 2.33
N ASN A 31 21.58 4.26 1.53
CA ASN A 31 21.45 3.65 0.19
C ASN A 31 21.32 2.12 0.30
N ASP A 32 20.86 1.51 -0.78
CA ASP A 32 20.81 0.05 -0.97
C ASP A 32 19.96 -0.68 0.10
N PHE A 33 19.01 0.04 0.71
CA PHE A 33 18.08 -0.53 1.67
C PHE A 33 17.13 -1.51 0.99
N LYS A 34 17.00 -2.72 1.53
CA LYS A 34 16.09 -3.74 1.02
C LYS A 34 15.16 -4.24 2.12
N ALA A 35 13.88 -4.42 1.81
CA ALA A 35 12.90 -4.98 2.73
C ALA A 35 12.03 -6.04 2.04
N PHE A 36 11.75 -7.11 2.77
CA PHE A 36 11.01 -8.28 2.31
C PHE A 36 9.98 -8.71 3.34
N ASP A 37 8.79 -9.10 2.89
CA ASP A 37 7.77 -9.75 3.72
C ASP A 37 7.46 -9.03 5.05
N ILE A 38 7.36 -7.70 5.03
CA ILE A 38 7.13 -6.87 6.23
C ILE A 38 6.06 -5.80 5.97
N THR A 39 5.34 -5.40 7.02
CA THR A 39 4.42 -4.26 7.00
C THR A 39 5.06 -3.04 7.66
N PHE A 40 4.97 -1.89 6.98
CA PHE A 40 5.14 -0.57 7.56
C PHE A 40 3.77 0.09 7.69
N GLU A 41 3.44 0.57 8.88
CA GLU A 41 2.11 1.10 9.19
C GLU A 41 2.19 2.41 9.96
N ASN A 42 1.31 3.35 9.63
CA ASN A 42 1.03 4.49 10.47
C ASN A 42 -0.46 4.51 10.83
N THR A 43 -0.74 4.49 12.13
CA THR A 43 -2.08 4.40 12.72
C THR A 43 -2.61 5.75 13.20
N ALA A 44 -1.95 6.85 12.84
CA ALA A 44 -2.41 8.17 13.21
C ALA A 44 -3.87 8.40 12.76
N PRO A 45 -4.69 9.09 13.58
CA PRO A 45 -6.07 9.36 13.22
C PRO A 45 -6.22 10.11 11.89
N PHE A 46 -7.17 9.67 11.06
CA PHE A 46 -7.58 10.32 9.83
C PHE A 46 -9.12 10.30 9.74
N PRO A 47 -9.80 11.45 9.52
CA PRO A 47 -9.22 12.75 9.20
C PRO A 47 -8.62 13.43 10.45
N GLY A 48 -7.99 14.57 10.23
CA GLY A 48 -7.60 15.47 11.31
C GLY A 48 -6.92 16.71 10.76
N ASN A 49 -6.73 17.71 11.62
CA ASN A 49 -5.89 18.86 11.27
C ASN A 49 -4.47 18.36 11.01
N ASN A 50 -3.86 18.73 9.87
CA ASN A 50 -2.53 18.28 9.46
C ASN A 50 -2.31 16.76 9.65
N ALA A 51 -3.25 15.96 9.14
CA ALA A 51 -3.29 14.51 9.34
C ALA A 51 -2.33 13.70 8.43
N GLN A 52 -1.40 14.34 7.72
CA GLN A 52 -0.36 13.63 6.97
C GLN A 52 0.41 12.71 7.90
N ALA A 53 0.47 11.42 7.57
CA ALA A 53 1.01 10.40 8.47
C ALA A 53 1.65 9.25 7.67
N PRO A 54 2.86 9.43 7.12
CA PRO A 54 3.45 8.40 6.28
C PRO A 54 3.75 7.11 7.05
N ALA A 55 3.57 5.96 6.40
CA ALA A 55 4.06 4.69 6.89
C ALA A 55 5.59 4.60 6.68
N ILE A 56 6.07 5.13 5.56
CA ILE A 56 7.49 5.10 5.21
C ILE A 56 7.95 6.39 4.52
N ASN A 57 9.19 6.79 4.81
CA ASN A 57 9.94 7.81 4.11
C ASN A 57 11.22 7.20 3.53
N CYS A 58 11.24 7.02 2.20
CA CYS A 58 12.36 6.51 1.43
C CYS A 58 13.24 7.68 0.97
N ASN A 59 14.44 7.79 1.54
CA ASN A 59 15.35 8.92 1.33
C ASN A 59 16.79 8.44 1.11
N GLY A 60 16.99 7.61 0.09
CA GLY A 60 18.28 7.07 -0.32
C GLY A 60 18.17 6.43 -1.70
N ASN A 61 19.31 6.14 -2.32
CA ASN A 61 19.33 5.45 -3.61
C ASN A 61 19.16 3.94 -3.43
N ASN A 62 18.66 3.28 -4.45
CA ASN A 62 18.58 1.84 -4.65
C ASN A 62 17.74 1.14 -3.58
N HIS A 63 16.63 1.75 -3.15
CA HIS A 63 15.75 1.06 -2.22
C HIS A 63 14.93 0.02 -2.97
N TYR A 64 14.87 -1.20 -2.42
CA TYR A 64 14.08 -2.29 -2.97
C TYR A 64 13.12 -2.87 -1.93
N TYR A 65 11.84 -2.93 -2.28
CA TYR A 65 10.79 -3.46 -1.42
C TYR A 65 10.07 -4.57 -2.17
N GLU A 66 10.14 -5.80 -1.68
CA GLU A 66 9.44 -6.94 -2.29
C GLU A 66 8.48 -7.58 -1.30
N ASN A 67 7.24 -7.82 -1.75
CA ASN A 67 6.20 -8.44 -0.92
C ASN A 67 5.91 -7.72 0.42
N CYS A 68 6.09 -6.40 0.46
CA CYS A 68 5.84 -5.58 1.63
C CYS A 68 4.41 -5.01 1.65
N ARG A 69 3.95 -4.54 2.81
CA ARG A 69 2.70 -3.76 2.95
C ARG A 69 2.99 -2.37 3.50
N PHE A 70 2.28 -1.36 2.99
CA PHE A 70 2.38 0.02 3.43
C PHE A 70 0.98 0.54 3.76
N LEU A 71 0.72 0.85 5.02
CA LEU A 71 -0.62 1.12 5.53
C LEU A 71 -0.68 2.49 6.20
N SER A 72 -1.47 3.41 5.64
CA SER A 72 -1.88 4.68 6.26
C SER A 72 -3.10 5.22 5.47
N TYR A 73 -3.50 6.46 5.69
CA TYR A 73 -4.56 7.14 4.94
C TYR A 73 -4.04 8.31 4.10
N GLN A 74 -3.36 9.27 4.72
CA GLN A 74 -2.77 10.40 4.01
C GLN A 74 -1.26 10.30 4.01
N ASP A 75 -0.65 10.47 2.83
CA ASP A 75 0.80 10.49 2.64
C ASP A 75 1.50 9.13 2.89
N THR A 76 0.82 7.98 2.70
CA THR A 76 1.31 6.63 3.07
C THR A 76 2.75 6.31 2.68
N VAL A 77 3.10 6.39 1.40
CA VAL A 77 4.45 6.09 0.88
C VAL A 77 5.08 7.38 0.38
N LEU A 78 6.06 7.88 1.12
CA LEU A 78 6.89 9.00 0.70
C LEU A 78 8.15 8.47 -0.02
N SER A 79 8.13 8.48 -1.35
CA SER A 79 9.31 8.35 -2.19
C SER A 79 10.04 9.70 -2.25
N ASN A 80 10.87 10.00 -1.25
CA ASN A 80 11.41 11.34 -1.00
C ASN A 80 12.52 11.76 -1.97
N LYS A 81 13.64 11.03 -1.93
CA LYS A 81 14.86 11.31 -2.69
C LYS A 81 15.55 10.01 -3.03
N GLY A 82 16.04 9.92 -4.27
CA GLY A 82 16.69 8.73 -4.81
C GLY A 82 15.74 7.88 -5.66
N ASN A 83 16.20 6.69 -6.01
CA ASN A 83 15.47 5.70 -6.81
C ASN A 83 14.97 4.55 -5.94
N HIS A 84 13.69 4.19 -6.12
CA HIS A 84 13.01 3.20 -5.29
C HIS A 84 12.22 2.22 -6.17
N TYR A 85 12.29 0.94 -5.85
CA TYR A 85 11.58 -0.10 -6.57
C TYR A 85 10.72 -0.93 -5.61
N PHE A 86 9.40 -0.85 -5.79
CA PHE A 86 8.39 -1.61 -5.07
C PHE A 86 7.83 -2.70 -5.97
N LYS A 87 8.00 -3.96 -5.57
CA LYS A 87 7.55 -5.14 -6.33
C LYS A 87 6.62 -6.00 -5.51
N ASN A 88 5.50 -6.43 -6.07
CA ASN A 88 4.53 -7.31 -5.40
C ASN A 88 4.03 -6.78 -4.04
N CYS A 89 4.04 -5.46 -3.87
CA CYS A 89 3.67 -4.83 -2.60
C CYS A 89 2.16 -4.56 -2.52
N PHE A 90 1.67 -4.36 -1.30
CA PHE A 90 0.33 -3.84 -1.04
C PHE A 90 0.43 -2.43 -0.46
N ILE A 91 -0.22 -1.45 -1.08
CA ILE A 91 -0.22 -0.06 -0.63
C ILE A 91 -1.66 0.35 -0.35
N ARG A 92 -1.96 0.79 0.87
CA ARG A 92 -3.28 1.33 1.24
C ARG A 92 -3.20 2.81 1.56
N GLY A 93 -4.16 3.58 1.05
CA GLY A 93 -4.34 4.98 1.41
C GLY A 93 -5.59 5.62 0.81
N PHE A 94 -5.69 6.93 0.99
CA PHE A 94 -6.81 7.75 0.54
C PHE A 94 -6.35 9.07 -0.10
N THR A 95 -5.49 9.84 0.57
CA THR A 95 -5.04 11.16 0.07
C THR A 95 -3.55 11.15 -0.21
N ASP A 96 -3.18 11.46 -1.46
CA ASP A 96 -1.79 11.61 -1.94
C ASP A 96 -0.88 10.46 -1.47
N PHE A 97 -1.41 9.24 -1.43
CA PHE A 97 -0.79 8.19 -0.63
C PHE A 97 0.43 7.53 -1.27
N ILE A 98 0.71 7.84 -2.54
CA ILE A 98 2.00 7.63 -3.20
C ILE A 98 2.55 8.99 -3.63
N TRP A 99 3.56 9.51 -2.94
CA TRP A 99 4.00 10.89 -3.14
C TRP A 99 5.49 11.07 -2.93
N GLY A 100 5.98 12.27 -3.23
CA GLY A 100 7.39 12.63 -3.03
C GLY A 100 8.11 13.05 -4.31
N SER A 101 9.38 13.38 -4.17
CA SER A 101 10.24 13.90 -5.25
C SER A 101 11.26 12.87 -5.76
N GLY A 102 11.24 11.62 -5.30
CA GLY A 102 12.09 10.55 -5.80
C GLY A 102 11.63 9.98 -7.15
N ARG A 103 12.42 9.04 -7.67
CA ARG A 103 12.15 8.25 -8.88
C ARG A 103 11.69 6.87 -8.45
N ALA A 104 10.42 6.51 -8.64
CA ALA A 104 9.90 5.24 -8.13
C ALA A 104 9.18 4.40 -9.18
N VAL A 105 9.41 3.08 -9.12
CA VAL A 105 8.63 2.08 -9.84
C VAL A 105 7.80 1.27 -8.86
N PHE A 106 6.52 1.12 -9.17
CA PHE A 106 5.61 0.17 -8.54
C PHE A 106 5.28 -0.90 -9.58
N ASP A 107 5.80 -2.11 -9.43
CA ASP A 107 5.57 -3.24 -10.32
C ASP A 107 4.71 -4.30 -9.63
N SER A 108 3.66 -4.74 -10.31
CA SER A 108 2.82 -5.86 -9.85
C SER A 108 2.26 -5.66 -8.42
N CYS A 109 2.04 -4.40 -8.04
CA CYS A 109 1.54 -4.03 -6.73
C CYS A 109 0.00 -3.99 -6.70
N ASN A 110 -0.55 -4.25 -5.51
CA ASN A 110 -1.96 -4.00 -5.20
C ASN A 110 -2.09 -2.64 -4.52
N ILE A 111 -2.77 -1.70 -5.17
CA ILE A 111 -3.01 -0.34 -4.71
C ILE A 111 -4.46 -0.26 -4.22
N HIS A 112 -4.67 -0.13 -2.92
CA HIS A 112 -5.97 -0.19 -2.29
C HIS A 112 -6.41 1.18 -1.77
N VAL A 113 -7.44 1.74 -2.41
CA VAL A 113 -8.07 3.00 -2.01
C VAL A 113 -9.08 2.71 -0.90
N GLU A 114 -8.80 3.18 0.31
CA GLU A 114 -9.67 2.96 1.46
C GLU A 114 -10.19 4.29 1.99
N ALA A 115 -11.48 4.55 1.79
CA ALA A 115 -12.13 5.67 2.48
C ALA A 115 -12.18 5.38 3.99
N PRO A 116 -11.80 6.33 4.84
CA PRO A 116 -12.09 6.25 6.27
C PRO A 116 -13.61 6.25 6.50
N THR A 117 -14.05 5.50 7.50
CA THR A 117 -15.47 5.41 7.88
C THR A 117 -16.01 6.77 8.35
N ASN A 118 -17.28 7.06 8.03
CA ASN A 118 -18.05 8.21 8.52
C ASN A 118 -17.62 9.59 7.99
N MET A 119 -17.24 9.70 6.71
CA MET A 119 -16.92 11.00 6.12
C MET A 119 -17.57 11.28 4.76
N GLY A 120 -17.93 12.56 4.57
CA GLY A 120 -18.45 13.11 3.32
C GLY A 120 -17.38 13.53 2.31
N TYR A 121 -16.15 12.98 2.40
CA TYR A 121 -15.14 13.22 1.37
C TYR A 121 -15.56 12.56 0.06
N THR A 122 -15.39 13.28 -1.03
CA THR A 122 -15.90 12.85 -2.34
C THR A 122 -14.91 11.98 -3.09
N ASN A 123 -13.60 12.30 -3.06
CA ASN A 123 -12.60 11.65 -3.90
C ASN A 123 -11.25 11.44 -3.20
N ALA A 124 -10.64 10.27 -3.44
CA ALA A 124 -9.26 9.94 -3.12
C ALA A 124 -8.27 10.39 -4.21
N TYR A 125 -6.98 10.42 -3.87
CA TYR A 125 -5.89 10.80 -4.77
C TYR A 125 -4.75 9.79 -4.65
N LEU A 126 -4.50 9.02 -5.71
CA LEU A 126 -3.47 7.97 -5.68
C LEU A 126 -2.07 8.56 -5.58
N THR A 127 -1.74 9.49 -6.49
CA THR A 127 -0.37 10.01 -6.62
C THR A 127 -0.25 11.51 -6.43
N ALA A 128 0.90 11.95 -5.90
CA ALA A 128 1.31 13.34 -5.85
C ALA A 128 2.83 13.45 -6.10
N ASN A 129 3.24 13.45 -7.37
CA ASN A 129 4.65 13.52 -7.73
C ASN A 129 5.20 14.95 -7.61
N GLY A 130 6.33 15.06 -6.94
CA GLY A 130 6.98 16.30 -6.56
C GLY A 130 8.13 16.72 -7.48
N ASN A 131 8.12 16.30 -8.74
CA ASN A 131 9.18 16.64 -9.68
C ASN A 131 9.19 18.15 -9.99
N LYS A 132 10.38 18.74 -9.91
CA LYS A 132 10.66 20.15 -10.26
C LYS A 132 11.61 20.28 -11.46
N ASP A 133 12.14 19.18 -11.97
CA ASP A 133 13.05 19.15 -13.11
C ASP A 133 12.28 18.93 -14.42
N GLY A 134 12.41 19.87 -15.36
CA GLY A 134 11.79 19.79 -16.68
C GLY A 134 12.38 18.72 -17.61
N ASN A 135 13.50 18.10 -17.24
CA ASN A 135 14.08 16.99 -18.00
C ASN A 135 13.51 15.62 -17.62
N PHE A 136 12.77 15.53 -16.52
CA PHE A 136 12.09 14.30 -16.06
C PHE A 136 13.05 13.12 -15.86
N LYS A 137 14.26 13.36 -15.34
CA LYS A 137 15.28 12.31 -15.12
C LYS A 137 15.30 11.83 -13.67
N GLU A 138 15.30 12.76 -12.72
CA GLU A 138 15.56 12.46 -11.30
C GLU A 138 14.30 12.14 -10.48
N SER A 139 13.12 12.41 -11.02
CA SER A 139 11.86 12.21 -10.31
C SER A 139 10.76 11.74 -11.25
N GLY A 140 9.81 10.99 -10.71
CA GLY A 140 8.65 10.48 -11.43
C GLY A 140 8.22 9.13 -10.91
N PHE A 141 6.96 8.76 -11.18
CA PHE A 141 6.42 7.45 -10.81
C PHE A 141 6.00 6.66 -12.04
N LEU A 142 6.47 5.42 -12.13
CA LEU A 142 5.98 4.42 -13.07
C LEU A 142 5.21 3.37 -12.27
N ILE A 143 3.90 3.31 -12.47
CA ILE A 143 3.01 2.32 -11.87
C ILE A 143 2.68 1.32 -12.97
N THR A 144 3.32 0.15 -12.94
CA THR A 144 3.25 -0.84 -14.03
C THR A 144 2.73 -2.19 -13.55
N ASN A 145 1.89 -2.84 -14.36
CA ASN A 145 1.30 -4.15 -14.08
C ASN A 145 0.55 -4.23 -12.73
N CYS A 146 0.11 -3.09 -12.19
CA CYS A 146 -0.54 -3.03 -10.89
C CYS A 146 -2.04 -3.29 -10.98
N LYS A 147 -2.66 -3.57 -9.84
CA LYS A 147 -4.12 -3.61 -9.69
C LYS A 147 -4.55 -2.57 -8.67
N VAL A 148 -5.46 -1.68 -9.08
CA VAL A 148 -6.13 -0.75 -8.16
C VAL A 148 -7.44 -1.37 -7.67
N THR A 149 -7.76 -1.18 -6.40
CA THR A 149 -9.03 -1.59 -5.79
C THR A 149 -9.53 -0.49 -4.86
N THR A 150 -10.82 -0.51 -4.50
CA THR A 150 -11.40 0.51 -3.62
C THR A 150 -12.50 -0.07 -2.74
N THR A 151 -12.67 0.47 -1.53
CA THR A 151 -13.82 0.19 -0.65
C THR A 151 -15.11 0.93 -1.06
N GLY A 152 -15.11 1.58 -2.22
CA GLY A 152 -16.27 2.25 -2.79
C GLY A 152 -16.04 3.72 -3.11
N ALA A 153 -14.95 4.29 -2.61
CA ALA A 153 -14.52 5.66 -2.90
C ALA A 153 -14.21 5.84 -4.38
N ASN A 154 -14.61 7.01 -4.91
CA ASN A 154 -14.12 7.50 -6.18
C ASN A 154 -12.70 8.06 -6.02
N PHE A 155 -11.92 8.11 -7.09
CA PHE A 155 -10.53 8.58 -7.02
C PHE A 155 -10.03 9.22 -8.31
N TYR A 156 -9.06 10.11 -8.15
CA TYR A 156 -8.17 10.56 -9.21
C TYR A 156 -6.89 9.72 -9.22
N PHE A 157 -6.29 9.56 -10.39
CA PHE A 157 -4.94 8.99 -10.53
C PHE A 157 -3.89 9.79 -9.76
N GLY A 158 -4.11 11.10 -9.62
CA GLY A 158 -3.27 11.93 -8.79
C GLY A 158 -3.53 13.41 -8.95
N ARG A 159 -2.73 14.18 -8.21
CA ARG A 159 -2.70 15.64 -8.26
C ARG A 159 -1.32 16.15 -8.63
N LEU A 160 -1.27 17.22 -9.41
CA LEU A 160 0.00 17.82 -9.84
C LEU A 160 0.65 18.60 -8.68
N TRP A 161 1.44 17.93 -7.84
CA TRP A 161 2.02 18.57 -6.64
C TRP A 161 3.12 19.58 -6.98
N ARG A 162 3.92 19.34 -8.02
CA ARG A 162 4.97 20.26 -8.50
C ARG A 162 4.92 20.44 -10.01
N GLN A 163 5.57 21.51 -10.48
CA GLN A 163 5.47 22.02 -11.85
C GLN A 163 5.67 20.97 -12.95
N TYR A 164 6.58 20.03 -12.76
CA TYR A 164 6.90 19.00 -13.76
C TYR A 164 6.45 17.62 -13.30
N CYS A 165 5.29 17.52 -12.64
CA CYS A 165 4.71 16.25 -12.16
C CYS A 165 4.76 15.18 -13.26
N TYR A 166 5.35 14.03 -12.93
CA TYR A 166 5.60 12.95 -13.89
C TYR A 166 5.12 11.62 -13.35
N VAL A 167 4.05 11.10 -13.94
CA VAL A 167 3.44 9.84 -13.52
C VAL A 167 2.91 9.09 -14.74
N ILE A 168 3.26 7.81 -14.85
CA ILE A 168 2.75 6.92 -15.89
C ILE A 168 2.08 5.75 -15.18
N PHE A 169 0.79 5.55 -15.46
CA PHE A 169 0.12 4.28 -15.21
C PHE A 169 0.22 3.43 -16.47
N ASP A 170 0.84 2.26 -16.36
CA ASP A 170 1.17 1.37 -17.47
C ASP A 170 0.60 -0.01 -17.18
N ARG A 171 -0.21 -0.58 -18.09
CA ARG A 171 -0.83 -1.92 -17.93
C ARG A 171 -1.45 -2.14 -16.54
N THR A 172 -2.04 -1.08 -15.97
CA THR A 172 -2.64 -1.12 -14.64
C THR A 172 -4.12 -1.41 -14.77
N GLU A 173 -4.62 -2.37 -13.99
CA GLU A 173 -6.03 -2.70 -13.88
C GLU A 173 -6.72 -1.74 -12.91
N PHE A 174 -7.85 -1.14 -13.32
CA PHE A 174 -8.65 -0.25 -12.48
C PHE A 174 -10.13 -0.67 -12.41
N PRO A 175 -10.81 -0.38 -11.28
CA PRO A 175 -12.26 -0.30 -11.21
C PRO A 175 -12.69 1.01 -11.89
N GLY A 176 -12.86 0.97 -13.21
CA GLY A 176 -12.98 2.17 -14.03
C GLY A 176 -14.17 3.08 -13.69
N ASN A 177 -15.27 2.51 -13.21
CA ASN A 177 -16.44 3.25 -12.72
C ASN A 177 -16.20 4.05 -11.43
N LYS A 178 -15.05 3.86 -10.78
CA LYS A 178 -14.62 4.60 -9.58
C LYS A 178 -13.57 5.67 -9.90
N ILE A 179 -13.10 5.73 -11.14
CA ILE A 179 -12.20 6.79 -11.58
C ILE A 179 -13.05 8.04 -11.84
N VAL A 180 -12.70 9.15 -11.22
CA VAL A 180 -13.30 10.44 -11.58
C VAL A 180 -12.97 10.73 -13.04
N LYS A 181 -13.98 11.11 -13.85
CA LYS A 181 -13.88 11.22 -15.32
C LYS A 181 -12.64 12.00 -15.79
N ASP A 182 -12.36 13.12 -15.12
CA ASP A 182 -11.21 13.99 -15.33
C ASP A 182 -9.86 13.26 -15.22
N GLY A 183 -9.78 12.25 -14.34
CA GLY A 183 -8.62 11.39 -14.08
C GLY A 183 -7.52 12.06 -13.26
N TRP A 184 -7.22 13.33 -13.55
CA TRP A 184 -6.19 14.13 -12.89
C TRP A 184 -6.74 15.50 -12.48
N ILE A 185 -6.10 16.13 -11.50
CA ILE A 185 -6.45 17.48 -11.05
C ILE A 185 -5.20 18.25 -10.64
N THR A 186 -5.24 19.58 -10.77
CA THR A 186 -4.19 20.47 -10.25
C THR A 186 -4.48 20.89 -8.82
N PHE A 187 -3.48 21.41 -8.12
CA PHE A 187 -3.77 22.21 -6.92
C PHE A 187 -4.40 23.53 -7.38
N SER A 188 -5.39 24.03 -6.64
CA SER A 188 -6.09 25.28 -6.99
C SER A 188 -5.16 26.49 -7.01
N SER A 189 -4.10 26.46 -6.22
CA SER A 189 -3.05 27.48 -6.18
C SER A 189 -2.03 27.38 -7.31
N ASN A 190 -2.02 26.30 -8.09
CA ASN A 190 -1.05 26.06 -9.16
C ASN A 190 -1.71 25.41 -10.40
N PRO A 191 -2.75 26.01 -11.01
CA PRO A 191 -3.41 25.47 -12.20
C PRO A 191 -2.45 25.37 -13.40
N GLU A 192 -1.43 26.20 -13.47
CA GLU A 192 -0.44 26.28 -14.56
C GLU A 192 0.44 25.03 -14.66
N TYR A 193 0.52 24.19 -13.63
CA TYR A 193 1.30 22.94 -13.67
C TYR A 193 0.77 21.95 -14.71
N ALA A 194 -0.48 22.13 -15.17
CA ALA A 194 -1.06 21.40 -16.30
C ALA A 194 -0.25 21.56 -17.60
N ASN A 195 0.41 22.70 -17.80
CA ASN A 195 1.13 23.01 -19.04
C ASN A 195 2.46 22.26 -19.16
N THR A 196 3.05 21.88 -18.03
CA THR A 196 4.42 21.37 -17.94
C THR A 196 4.49 19.92 -17.45
N SER A 197 3.43 19.40 -16.84
CA SER A 197 3.40 18.03 -16.32
C SER A 197 3.26 16.97 -17.42
N LYS A 198 3.77 15.77 -17.15
CA LYS A 198 3.62 14.58 -17.99
C LYS A 198 2.94 13.49 -17.19
N VAL A 199 1.61 13.50 -17.19
CA VAL A 199 0.81 12.50 -16.48
C VAL A 199 -0.09 11.75 -17.44
N GLY A 200 -0.39 10.48 -17.18
CA GLY A 200 -1.25 9.74 -18.08
C GLY A 200 -1.22 8.23 -17.93
N GLU A 201 -1.83 7.60 -18.92
CA GLU A 201 -2.16 6.18 -18.96
C GLU A 201 -1.54 5.54 -20.23
N HIS A 202 -1.07 4.31 -20.13
CA HIS A 202 -0.62 3.46 -21.24
C HIS A 202 -1.19 2.06 -21.05
N LYS A 203 -2.02 1.58 -22.00
CA LYS A 203 -2.61 0.23 -21.99
C LYS A 203 -3.23 -0.18 -20.64
N CYS A 204 -3.76 0.78 -19.88
CA CYS A 204 -4.52 0.50 -18.67
C CYS A 204 -5.88 -0.09 -19.06
N TYR A 205 -6.47 -0.86 -18.15
CA TYR A 205 -7.66 -1.66 -18.43
C TYR A 205 -8.47 -1.91 -17.16
N GLY A 206 -9.55 -2.68 -17.28
CA GLY A 206 -10.41 -3.09 -16.16
C GLY A 206 -11.88 -2.80 -16.42
N GLN A 207 -12.74 -3.29 -15.53
CA GLN A 207 -14.19 -3.14 -15.70
C GLN A 207 -14.61 -1.67 -15.67
N GLY A 208 -15.30 -1.21 -16.71
CA GLY A 208 -15.74 0.19 -16.82
C GLY A 208 -14.59 1.18 -17.07
N TYR A 209 -13.39 0.70 -17.37
CA TYR A 209 -12.25 1.56 -17.67
C TYR A 209 -12.47 2.28 -19.01
N ASN A 210 -12.36 3.60 -18.96
CA ASN A 210 -12.60 4.49 -20.10
C ASN A 210 -11.78 5.77 -19.92
N THR A 211 -11.26 6.29 -21.02
CA THR A 211 -10.42 7.48 -21.09
C THR A 211 -11.16 8.70 -21.65
N ASN A 212 -12.43 8.55 -22.07
CA ASN A 212 -13.22 9.67 -22.58
C ASN A 212 -13.50 10.69 -21.46
N GLY A 213 -13.13 11.94 -21.72
CA GLY A 213 -13.36 13.06 -20.82
C GLY A 213 -12.28 13.29 -19.77
N ARG A 214 -11.10 12.68 -19.95
CA ARG A 214 -9.90 13.11 -19.21
C ARG A 214 -9.61 14.58 -19.47
N VAL A 215 -9.00 15.22 -18.49
CA VAL A 215 -8.45 16.57 -18.64
C VAL A 215 -7.46 16.62 -19.80
N TRP A 216 -7.42 17.77 -20.50
CA TRP A 216 -6.69 17.93 -21.76
C TRP A 216 -5.17 17.66 -21.66
N TYR A 217 -4.59 17.79 -20.47
CA TYR A 217 -3.17 17.55 -20.20
C TYR A 217 -2.84 16.10 -19.81
N ALA A 218 -3.86 15.26 -19.59
CA ALA A 218 -3.66 13.84 -19.35
C ALA A 218 -3.35 13.12 -20.67
N LYS A 219 -2.22 12.41 -20.70
CA LYS A 219 -1.73 11.73 -21.89
C LYS A 219 -2.30 10.32 -21.99
N GLN A 220 -2.61 9.91 -23.22
CA GLN A 220 -2.58 8.51 -23.61
C GLN A 220 -1.20 8.26 -24.22
N PHE A 221 -0.28 7.70 -23.44
CA PHE A 221 1.07 7.45 -23.93
C PHE A 221 1.03 6.33 -24.98
N SER A 222 1.84 6.46 -26.04
CA SER A 222 1.98 5.44 -27.08
C SER A 222 2.90 4.27 -26.66
N SER A 223 3.79 4.54 -25.70
CA SER A 223 4.68 3.57 -25.06
C SER A 223 4.94 3.97 -23.61
N ALA A 224 5.38 3.02 -22.81
CA ALA A 224 5.91 3.25 -21.47
C ALA A 224 7.34 2.71 -21.41
N PRO A 225 8.26 3.35 -20.66
CA PRO A 225 9.61 2.84 -20.47
C PRO A 225 9.58 1.51 -19.71
N SER A 226 10.56 0.66 -19.99
CA SER A 226 10.88 -0.48 -19.12
C SER A 226 11.36 0.00 -17.75
N ILE A 227 11.36 -0.91 -16.76
CA ILE A 227 11.81 -0.61 -15.39
C ILE A 227 13.27 -0.12 -15.40
N THR A 228 14.15 -0.75 -16.18
CA THR A 228 15.56 -0.37 -16.32
C THR A 228 15.71 0.99 -17.01
N GLU A 229 14.95 1.27 -18.07
CA GLU A 229 14.98 2.61 -18.70
C GLU A 229 14.48 3.70 -17.74
N PHE A 230 13.55 3.38 -16.84
CA PHE A 230 12.99 4.34 -15.91
C PHE A 230 13.88 4.61 -14.69
N LEU A 231 14.48 3.58 -14.10
CA LEU A 231 15.30 3.66 -12.88
C LEU A 231 16.82 3.71 -13.12
N GLY A 232 17.27 3.35 -14.32
CA GLY A 232 18.68 3.11 -14.61
C GLY A 232 19.14 1.72 -14.16
N ASP A 233 20.30 1.65 -13.52
CA ASP A 233 20.85 0.40 -13.00
C ASP A 233 19.92 -0.19 -11.93
N ILE A 234 19.54 -1.46 -12.11
CA ILE A 234 18.71 -2.24 -11.17
C ILE A 234 19.45 -3.45 -10.62
N SER A 235 20.78 -3.57 -10.82
CA SER A 235 21.59 -4.68 -10.32
C SER A 235 21.50 -4.86 -8.80
N TYR A 236 21.15 -3.80 -8.07
CA TYR A 236 20.90 -3.85 -6.63
C TYR A 236 19.72 -4.75 -6.23
N ILE A 237 18.86 -5.20 -7.15
CA ILE A 237 17.82 -6.19 -6.82
C ILE A 237 18.36 -7.62 -6.74
N ASP A 238 19.51 -7.87 -7.38
CA ASP A 238 20.16 -9.17 -7.38
C ASP A 238 20.84 -9.46 -6.03
N ASN A 239 21.20 -10.72 -5.80
CA ASN A 239 21.84 -11.20 -4.57
C ASN A 239 21.06 -10.84 -3.30
N THR A 240 19.74 -10.81 -3.40
CA THR A 240 18.86 -10.69 -2.25
C THR A 240 18.86 -12.01 -1.50
N PHE A 241 19.24 -11.98 -0.23
CA PHE A 241 19.13 -13.12 0.69
C PHE A 241 17.66 -13.37 1.06
N SER A 242 16.78 -13.50 0.06
CA SER A 242 15.42 -13.96 0.28
C SER A 242 15.52 -15.47 0.56
N LYS A 243 15.09 -15.91 1.76
CA LYS A 243 14.88 -17.33 2.02
C LYS A 243 14.07 -17.88 0.85
N LYS A 244 14.58 -18.95 0.21
CA LYS A 244 13.87 -19.65 -0.89
C LYS A 244 12.39 -19.77 -0.54
N PRO A 245 11.48 -19.54 -1.51
CA PRO A 245 10.06 -19.75 -1.27
C PRO A 245 9.88 -21.14 -0.66
N VAL A 246 9.20 -21.21 0.48
CA VAL A 246 8.75 -22.51 0.99
C VAL A 246 7.85 -23.07 -0.10
N VAL A 247 8.34 -24.07 -0.81
CA VAL A 247 7.52 -24.87 -1.71
C VAL A 247 6.49 -25.54 -0.81
N THR A 248 5.29 -24.97 -0.75
CA THR A 248 4.14 -25.65 -0.17
C THR A 248 3.82 -26.79 -1.12
N THR A 249 4.40 -27.98 -0.87
CA THR A 249 3.91 -29.20 -1.46
C THR A 249 2.46 -29.35 -1.01
N THR A 250 1.53 -29.16 -1.95
CA THR A 250 0.13 -29.53 -1.77
C THR A 250 0.06 -31.04 -1.67
N GLN A 251 0.29 -31.55 -0.46
CA GLN A 251 -0.07 -32.92 -0.14
C GLN A 251 -1.60 -32.96 -0.01
N ALA A 252 -2.24 -33.79 -0.85
CA ALA A 252 -3.67 -34.00 -0.78
C ALA A 252 -4.07 -34.41 0.65
N PRO A 253 -5.19 -33.90 1.19
CA PRO A 253 -5.63 -34.29 2.51
C PRO A 253 -5.89 -35.80 2.54
N PRO A 254 -5.51 -36.50 3.62
CA PRO A 254 -5.87 -37.91 3.77
C PRO A 254 -7.39 -38.07 3.77
N PRO A 255 -7.91 -39.21 3.28
CA PRO A 255 -9.35 -39.43 3.17
C PRO A 255 -10.03 -39.33 4.55
N PRO A 256 -11.33 -38.93 4.60
CA PRO A 256 -12.02 -38.70 5.87
C PRO A 256 -12.10 -40.00 6.68
N ALA A 257 -11.64 -39.95 7.93
CA ALA A 257 -11.89 -41.01 8.88
C ALA A 257 -13.37 -40.98 9.30
N THR A 258 -14.00 -42.15 9.28
CA THR A 258 -15.39 -42.39 9.64
C THR A 258 -15.67 -42.04 11.10
N THR A 259 -16.77 -41.33 11.29
CA THR A 259 -17.27 -40.78 12.54
C THR A 259 -17.73 -41.84 13.54
N SER A 260 -17.45 -41.61 14.83
CA SER A 260 -18.41 -41.95 15.89
C SER A 260 -18.66 -40.69 16.73
N ASN A 261 -19.94 -40.42 16.93
CA ASN A 261 -20.48 -39.20 17.53
C ASN A 261 -20.57 -39.38 19.06
N PRO A 262 -20.21 -38.37 19.87
CA PRO A 262 -20.85 -38.22 21.17
C PRO A 262 -21.82 -37.03 21.19
N ALA A 263 -22.85 -37.21 22.00
CA ALA A 263 -24.04 -36.40 22.24
C ALA A 263 -23.78 -34.92 22.63
N PRO A 264 -24.79 -34.04 22.52
CA PRO A 264 -24.62 -32.59 22.69
C PRO A 264 -24.58 -32.22 24.18
N VAL A 265 -23.66 -31.32 24.55
CA VAL A 265 -23.68 -30.65 25.86
C VAL A 265 -23.61 -29.13 25.68
N GLN A 266 -24.44 -28.48 26.48
CA GLN A 266 -25.01 -27.16 26.31
C GLN A 266 -24.09 -25.99 26.71
N THR A 267 -24.38 -24.84 26.09
CA THR A 267 -24.42 -23.47 26.65
C THR A 267 -23.23 -22.97 27.48
N GLY A 268 -22.40 -22.16 26.80
CA GLY A 268 -22.09 -20.77 27.15
C GLY A 268 -22.05 -20.40 28.63
N SER A 269 -20.85 -20.47 29.21
CA SER A 269 -20.48 -19.60 30.32
C SER A 269 -20.16 -18.20 29.76
N SER A 270 -20.85 -17.16 30.24
CA SER A 270 -20.53 -15.75 29.96
C SER A 270 -19.10 -15.37 30.37
N ASP A 271 -18.42 -16.24 31.12
CA ASP A 271 -17.06 -16.01 31.56
C ASP A 271 -15.98 -16.50 30.59
N CYS A 272 -16.23 -17.27 29.54
CA CYS A 272 -15.16 -17.66 28.62
C CYS A 272 -14.85 -16.57 27.56
N ASN A 273 -13.77 -16.74 26.80
CA ASN A 273 -13.42 -15.80 25.73
C ASN A 273 -14.34 -15.95 24.50
N PRO A 274 -14.71 -14.86 23.81
CA PRO A 274 -15.44 -14.94 22.54
C PRO A 274 -14.62 -15.65 21.45
N LEU A 275 -15.28 -16.02 20.35
CA LEU A 275 -14.57 -16.44 19.13
C LEU A 275 -13.55 -15.36 18.71
N TYR A 276 -12.40 -15.83 18.23
CA TYR A 276 -11.26 -15.03 17.78
C TYR A 276 -10.49 -14.28 18.87
N TYR A 277 -10.79 -14.51 20.15
CA TYR A 277 -10.00 -14.00 21.27
C TYR A 277 -8.93 -14.99 21.73
N GLN A 278 -7.81 -14.46 22.23
CA GLN A 278 -6.71 -15.26 22.76
C GLN A 278 -7.17 -16.08 23.97
N CYS A 279 -6.80 -17.36 23.98
CA CYS A 279 -7.15 -18.32 25.02
C CYS A 279 -5.93 -19.11 25.52
N GLY A 280 -4.71 -18.75 25.11
CA GLY A 280 -3.51 -19.42 25.57
C GLY A 280 -2.22 -18.85 24.99
N GLY A 281 -1.10 -19.35 25.52
CA GLY A 281 0.26 -18.93 25.17
C GLY A 281 1.18 -18.88 26.40
N ILE A 282 2.48 -19.06 26.20
CA ILE A 282 3.50 -18.80 27.23
C ILE A 282 3.30 -17.37 27.76
N ASN A 283 3.24 -17.24 29.09
CA ASN A 283 2.98 -15.99 29.83
C ASN A 283 1.58 -15.37 29.68
N PHE A 284 0.64 -16.01 28.99
CA PHE A 284 -0.74 -15.54 28.93
C PHE A 284 -1.43 -15.67 30.30
N LYS A 285 -2.05 -14.58 30.78
CA LYS A 285 -2.75 -14.52 32.08
C LYS A 285 -4.27 -14.42 31.96
N GLY A 286 -4.78 -14.39 30.73
CA GLY A 286 -6.21 -14.34 30.47
C GLY A 286 -6.88 -15.70 30.65
N LYS A 287 -8.20 -15.73 30.41
CA LYS A 287 -9.01 -16.94 30.53
C LYS A 287 -8.61 -17.94 29.44
N THR A 288 -8.61 -19.23 29.74
CA THR A 288 -8.13 -20.26 28.79
C THR A 288 -9.24 -21.04 28.09
N CYS A 289 -10.50 -20.66 28.32
CA CYS A 289 -11.68 -21.30 27.75
C CYS A 289 -12.35 -20.43 26.68
N CYS A 290 -13.11 -21.06 25.78
CA CYS A 290 -13.82 -20.41 24.68
C CYS A 290 -15.34 -20.53 24.86
N ARG A 291 -16.09 -19.43 24.63
CA ARG A 291 -17.56 -19.41 24.69
C ARG A 291 -18.17 -20.28 23.59
N GLN A 292 -17.53 -20.28 22.43
CA GLN A 292 -17.86 -21.05 21.23
C GLN A 292 -16.55 -21.55 20.63
N GLY A 293 -16.58 -22.75 20.07
CA GLY A 293 -15.40 -23.38 19.48
C GLY A 293 -14.40 -23.92 20.50
N THR A 294 -13.16 -24.10 20.06
CA THR A 294 -12.07 -24.67 20.86
C THR A 294 -10.84 -23.76 20.84
N CYS A 295 -10.03 -23.81 21.90
CA CYS A 295 -8.80 -23.05 21.96
C CYS A 295 -7.72 -23.70 21.10
N LYS A 296 -7.45 -23.16 19.91
CA LYS A 296 -6.49 -23.72 18.97
C LYS A 296 -5.12 -23.07 19.13
N LYS A 297 -4.08 -23.88 19.38
CA LYS A 297 -2.69 -23.42 19.44
C LYS A 297 -2.18 -23.09 18.04
N TYR A 298 -1.64 -21.89 17.85
CA TYR A 298 -0.96 -21.47 16.62
C TYR A 298 0.55 -21.49 16.78
N ASN A 299 1.06 -21.11 17.95
CA ASN A 299 2.44 -21.26 18.35
C ASN A 299 2.53 -21.30 19.89
N ASP A 300 3.74 -21.38 20.45
CA ASP A 300 3.94 -21.49 21.90
C ASP A 300 3.43 -20.29 22.69
N TYR A 301 3.35 -19.11 22.08
CA TYR A 301 2.94 -17.85 22.73
C TYR A 301 1.51 -17.44 22.43
N PHE A 302 0.81 -18.14 21.54
CA PHE A 302 -0.52 -17.73 21.07
C PHE A 302 -1.43 -18.90 20.72
N SER A 303 -2.59 -18.94 21.37
CA SER A 303 -3.73 -19.80 21.07
C SER A 303 -5.00 -18.94 21.01
N VAL A 304 -5.94 -19.24 20.12
CA VAL A 304 -7.15 -18.44 19.91
C VAL A 304 -8.39 -19.32 19.81
N CYS A 305 -9.53 -18.81 20.28
CA CYS A 305 -10.82 -19.47 20.17
C CYS A 305 -11.30 -19.49 18.72
N VAL A 306 -11.50 -20.68 18.15
CA VAL A 306 -12.01 -20.90 16.78
C VAL A 306 -13.04 -22.02 16.74
#